data_AF-A0A1I7TYD3-F1
#
_entry.id   AF-A0A1I7TYD3-F1
#
_cell.length_a   1.000
_cell.length_b   1.000
_cell.length_c   1.000
_cell.angle_alpha   90.00
_cell.angle_beta   90.00
_cell.angle_gamma   90.00
#
_symmetry.space_group_name_H-M   'P 1'
#
loop_
_entity.id
_entity.type
_entity.pdbx_description
1 polymer ?
#
loop_
_entity_poly.entity_id
_entity_poly.type
_entity_poly.pdbx_seq_one_letter_code
_entity_poly.pdbx_strand_id
1 'polypeptide(L)'
;MYYVHYWKLSNVKLEKTKQNHCHIPSWNRISTLSTSHSYWNLLSKWLWMYLDLSNEEIQNDTSHSILAAYVYPNSISVSLISQHMVKQEVYCRYYDCEREEIPESAWLGVVFPESVVECPRRIGAEFVSVSRSAEEEPPTPVRLTFRAFEEPVHELSACVAPLYGDQPSWLPIADFIEHNKLEGVHYFYFYVGEISDYDDQILNDYVRTGDVEVVNMQDKYQRVFIGWHFLQIQDCHLRSKYHSKWTAFIDLDERISTNGQRMIDVLRSIEDPFIGEVQMQILSVIKDQDYPDRFLNKGRLEDELIFKKYNETVGPEWKGMKTVIRSDKVGIMSIHSAVTKYPGITSMALDPQTAVVRHFRSTKYRIFGSDWHKTPDEYGQLPVIGNTPLSLNFSVNLREAVVQRVLQVYAK
;
A
#
# COMPACT_ATOMS: atom_id res chain seq x y z
N MET A 1 -29.64 -10.95 73.17
CA MET A 1 -31.04 -10.48 73.07
C MET A 1 -30.98 -9.07 72.51
N TYR A 2 -31.41 -8.71 71.30
CA TYR A 2 -32.46 -9.27 70.45
C TYR A 2 -32.13 -9.12 68.95
N TYR A 3 -32.46 -10.18 68.23
CA TYR A 3 -32.86 -10.35 66.83
C TYR A 3 -32.81 -9.18 65.83
N VAL A 4 -32.16 -9.50 64.71
CA VAL A 4 -32.36 -9.02 63.34
C VAL A 4 -33.74 -9.45 62.82
N HIS A 5 -34.49 -8.56 62.16
CA HIS A 5 -35.15 -8.84 60.87
C HIS A 5 -35.78 -7.61 60.18
N TYR A 6 -35.31 -7.40 58.94
CA TYR A 6 -35.98 -7.01 57.69
C TYR A 6 -37.03 -5.91 57.67
N TRP A 7 -36.76 -4.90 56.82
CA TRP A 7 -37.70 -4.53 55.75
C TRP A 7 -36.95 -4.38 54.41
N LYS A 8 -37.37 -5.22 53.46
CA LYS A 8 -37.11 -5.11 52.01
C LYS A 8 -37.78 -3.82 51.52
N LEU A 9 -37.01 -2.95 50.85
CA LEU A 9 -37.57 -2.00 49.90
C LEU A 9 -36.91 -2.25 48.54
N SER A 10 -37.66 -3.01 47.74
CA SER A 10 -37.80 -2.94 46.28
C SER A 10 -36.71 -2.20 45.50
N ASN A 11 -36.01 -3.00 44.69
CA ASN A 11 -35.33 -2.61 43.47
C ASN A 11 -36.16 -1.61 42.66
N VAL A 12 -35.74 -0.35 42.63
CA VAL A 12 -35.95 0.49 41.45
C VAL A 12 -34.66 0.36 40.64
N LYS A 13 -34.68 -0.60 39.71
CA LYS A 13 -33.81 -0.53 38.54
C LYS A 13 -34.15 0.79 37.86
N LEU A 14 -33.30 1.79 38.01
CA LEU A 14 -33.21 2.84 37.01
C LEU A 14 -32.74 2.14 35.73
N GLU A 15 -33.72 1.72 34.92
CA GLU A 15 -33.50 1.46 33.50
C GLU A 15 -32.82 2.71 32.93
N LYS A 16 -31.52 2.60 32.68
CA LYS A 16 -30.88 3.48 31.70
C LYS A 16 -31.45 3.09 30.34
N THR A 17 -32.60 3.64 29.99
CA THR A 17 -33.03 3.77 28.60
C THR A 17 -32.13 4.78 27.90
N LYS A 18 -30.91 4.37 27.55
CA LYS A 18 -30.19 4.98 26.44
C LYS A 18 -30.48 4.12 25.22
N GLN A 19 -31.59 4.40 24.54
CA GLN A 19 -31.71 4.07 23.12
C GLN A 19 -30.77 5.03 22.37
N ASN A 20 -29.47 4.77 22.44
CA ASN A 20 -28.53 5.31 21.47
C ASN A 20 -28.59 4.39 20.26
N HIS A 21 -29.62 4.51 19.42
CA HIS A 21 -29.57 3.85 18.12
C HIS A 21 -28.36 4.42 17.36
N CYS A 22 -27.46 3.54 16.91
CA CYS A 22 -26.37 3.91 16.02
C CYS A 22 -26.92 4.77 14.87
N HIS A 23 -26.35 5.95 14.70
CA HIS A 23 -26.69 6.79 13.55
C HIS A 23 -26.14 6.14 12.29
N ILE A 24 -27.01 5.58 11.45
CA ILE A 24 -26.61 4.97 10.18
C ILE A 24 -26.60 6.04 9.07
N PRO A 25 -25.42 6.48 8.61
CA PRO A 25 -25.32 7.47 7.53
C PRO A 25 -25.85 6.89 6.22
N SER A 26 -26.28 7.76 5.29
CA SER A 26 -26.89 7.35 4.01
C SER A 26 -26.04 6.36 3.22
N TRP A 27 -24.73 6.60 3.14
CA TRP A 27 -23.79 5.71 2.44
C TRP A 27 -23.75 4.29 3.05
N ASN A 28 -24.11 4.12 4.32
CA ASN A 28 -24.09 2.84 5.04
C ASN A 28 -25.48 2.18 5.18
N ARG A 29 -26.50 2.70 4.47
CA ARG A 29 -27.83 2.08 4.36
C ARG A 29 -27.91 1.14 3.17
N ILE A 30 -26.87 0.33 2.96
CA ILE A 30 -26.73 -0.56 1.81
C ILE A 30 -26.44 -1.98 2.31
N SER A 31 -27.23 -2.93 1.86
CA SER A 31 -26.98 -4.37 2.01
C SER A 31 -26.91 -5.01 0.64
N THR A 32 -25.89 -5.82 0.38
CA THR A 32 -25.77 -6.58 -0.86
C THR A 32 -25.92 -8.09 -0.62
N LEU A 33 -26.47 -8.79 -1.61
CA LEU A 33 -26.68 -10.24 -1.54
C LEU A 33 -25.42 -11.04 -1.88
N SER A 34 -24.45 -10.42 -2.56
CA SER A 34 -23.21 -11.04 -3.03
C SER A 34 -22.05 -10.03 -3.03
N THR A 35 -20.82 -10.52 -3.24
CA THR A 35 -19.59 -9.72 -3.31
C THR A 35 -19.36 -9.04 -4.66
N SER A 36 -20.01 -9.52 -5.72
CA SER A 36 -19.98 -8.95 -7.06
C SER A 36 -21.32 -9.13 -7.76
N HIS A 37 -21.74 -8.10 -8.49
CA HIS A 37 -22.90 -8.14 -9.39
C HIS A 37 -22.52 -8.50 -10.84
N SER A 38 -21.22 -8.51 -11.17
CA SER A 38 -20.72 -8.89 -12.50
C SER A 38 -20.47 -10.39 -12.57
N TYR A 39 -21.20 -11.07 -13.46
CA TYR A 39 -21.00 -12.49 -13.78
C TYR A 39 -19.56 -12.75 -14.25
N TRP A 40 -19.04 -11.89 -15.13
CA TRP A 40 -17.69 -12.03 -15.66
C TRP A 40 -16.62 -11.89 -14.58
N ASN A 41 -16.81 -11.00 -13.62
CA ASN A 41 -15.85 -10.85 -12.51
C ASN A 41 -15.86 -12.09 -11.60
N LEU A 42 -17.04 -12.67 -11.35
CA LEU A 42 -17.17 -13.92 -10.59
C LEU A 42 -16.50 -15.08 -11.32
N LEU A 43 -16.75 -15.21 -12.63
CA LEU A 43 -16.13 -16.24 -13.47
C LEU A 43 -14.60 -16.08 -13.52
N SER A 44 -14.10 -14.86 -13.68
CA SER A 44 -12.66 -14.57 -13.67
C SER A 44 -12.03 -14.96 -12.34
N LYS A 45 -12.63 -14.59 -11.20
CA LYS A 45 -12.12 -14.97 -9.88
C LYS A 45 -12.09 -16.49 -9.70
N TRP A 46 -13.17 -17.17 -10.09
CA TRP A 46 -13.23 -18.63 -10.07
C TRP A 46 -12.11 -19.24 -10.93
N LEU A 47 -11.88 -18.71 -12.13
CA LEU A 47 -10.81 -19.18 -13.02
C LEU A 47 -9.42 -18.92 -12.43
N TRP A 48 -9.18 -17.75 -11.85
CA TRP A 48 -7.90 -17.41 -11.22
C TRP A 48 -7.62 -18.32 -10.01
N MET A 49 -8.64 -18.63 -9.21
CA MET A 49 -8.55 -19.63 -8.14
C MET A 49 -8.25 -21.02 -8.71
N TYR A 50 -8.95 -21.44 -9.76
CA TYR A 50 -8.74 -22.74 -10.39
C TYR A 50 -7.31 -22.90 -10.94
N LEU A 51 -6.75 -21.83 -11.51
CA LEU A 51 -5.39 -21.78 -12.04
C LEU A 51 -4.31 -21.54 -10.97
N ASP A 52 -4.69 -21.41 -9.70
CA ASP A 52 -3.78 -21.15 -8.57
C ASP A 52 -2.93 -19.89 -8.75
N LEU A 53 -3.51 -18.84 -9.34
CA LEU A 53 -2.87 -17.54 -9.45
C LEU A 53 -2.94 -16.84 -8.09
N SER A 54 -1.83 -16.25 -7.61
CA SER A 54 -1.69 -15.60 -6.29
C SER A 54 -1.53 -16.57 -5.13
N ASN A 55 -0.40 -17.28 -5.10
CA ASN A 55 0.01 -18.17 -4.03
C ASN A 55 1.47 -17.86 -3.62
N GLU A 56 1.64 -16.71 -2.96
CA GLU A 56 2.94 -16.23 -2.46
C GLU A 56 3.04 -16.53 -0.95
N GLU A 57 3.24 -17.79 -0.63
CA GLU A 57 3.17 -18.36 0.72
C GLU A 57 4.57 -18.64 1.28
N ILE A 58 5.03 -17.84 2.26
CA ILE A 58 6.41 -17.93 2.77
C ILE A 58 6.49 -18.22 4.27
N GLN A 59 5.38 -18.12 5.01
CA GLN A 59 5.41 -18.19 6.47
C GLN A 59 4.35 -19.10 7.10
N ASN A 60 4.84 -20.17 7.73
CA ASN A 60 4.02 -21.09 8.52
C ASN A 60 3.54 -20.47 9.85
N ASP A 61 2.37 -20.92 10.32
CA ASP A 61 1.80 -20.65 11.64
C ASP A 61 1.51 -19.17 11.97
N THR A 62 0.53 -18.61 11.27
CA THR A 62 -0.06 -17.30 11.62
C THR A 62 -1.45 -17.49 12.24
N SER A 63 -1.75 -16.77 13.33
CA SER A 63 -3.12 -16.69 13.85
C SER A 63 -3.99 -15.81 12.96
N HIS A 64 -5.30 -16.08 12.91
CA HIS A 64 -6.29 -15.20 12.27
C HIS A 64 -6.17 -13.79 12.80
N SER A 65 -5.67 -12.91 11.96
CA SER A 65 -5.53 -11.51 12.29
C SER A 65 -5.81 -10.69 11.04
N ILE A 66 -6.45 -9.56 11.26
CA ILE A 66 -6.96 -8.69 10.22
C ILE A 66 -6.09 -7.46 10.22
N LEU A 67 -5.59 -7.09 9.05
CA LEU A 67 -4.79 -5.88 8.86
C LEU A 67 -5.72 -4.67 8.76
N ALA A 68 -6.67 -4.74 7.84
CA ALA A 68 -7.58 -3.64 7.53
C ALA A 68 -8.83 -4.15 6.82
N ALA A 69 -9.86 -3.30 6.79
CA ALA A 69 -11.05 -3.54 5.99
C ALA A 69 -11.48 -2.27 5.26
N TYR A 70 -11.95 -2.44 4.02
CA TYR A 70 -12.31 -1.36 3.11
C TYR A 70 -13.73 -1.56 2.60
N VAL A 71 -14.57 -0.53 2.71
CA VAL A 71 -15.92 -0.55 2.16
C VAL A 71 -15.95 0.15 0.80
N TYR A 72 -16.35 -0.59 -0.22
CA TYR A 72 -16.55 -0.15 -1.60
C TYR A 72 -18.05 0.02 -1.90
N PRO A 73 -18.44 0.49 -3.10
CA PRO A 73 -19.85 0.70 -3.41
C PRO A 73 -20.71 -0.56 -3.20
N ASN A 74 -20.21 -1.74 -3.60
CA ASN A 74 -20.99 -2.99 -3.64
C ASN A 74 -20.50 -4.08 -2.69
N SER A 75 -19.32 -3.93 -2.08
CA SER A 75 -18.68 -4.96 -1.27
C SER A 75 -17.77 -4.36 -0.21
N ILE A 76 -17.30 -5.21 0.69
CA ILE A 76 -16.23 -4.96 1.65
C ILE A 76 -15.08 -5.90 1.28
N SER A 77 -13.85 -5.41 1.31
CA SER A 77 -12.66 -6.27 1.26
C SER A 77 -11.92 -6.19 2.57
N VAL A 78 -11.58 -7.35 3.13
CA VAL A 78 -10.83 -7.50 4.36
C VAL A 78 -9.45 -8.03 4.00
N SER A 79 -8.41 -7.29 4.36
CA SER A 79 -7.03 -7.73 4.25
C SER A 79 -6.64 -8.47 5.52
N LEU A 80 -6.17 -9.71 5.38
CA LEU A 80 -5.68 -10.55 6.46
C LEU A 80 -4.17 -10.46 6.53
N ILE A 81 -3.65 -10.50 7.76
CA ILE A 81 -2.22 -10.67 8.04
C ILE A 81 -1.82 -12.14 7.89
N SER A 82 -2.77 -13.06 8.08
CA SER A 82 -2.53 -14.50 8.02
C SER A 82 -2.18 -14.97 6.60
N GLN A 83 -1.14 -15.80 6.47
CA GLN A 83 -0.74 -16.48 5.24
C GLN A 83 -1.23 -17.94 5.24
N HIS A 84 -1.13 -18.63 4.10
CA HIS A 84 -1.64 -20.00 3.88
C HIS A 84 -3.15 -20.16 3.97
N MET A 85 -3.89 -19.06 3.80
CA MET A 85 -5.34 -19.05 3.90
C MET A 85 -6.03 -19.13 2.54
N VAL A 86 -5.29 -19.09 1.43
CA VAL A 86 -5.83 -19.10 0.05
C VAL A 86 -6.80 -20.27 -0.13
N LYS A 87 -7.98 -19.98 -0.73
CA LYS A 87 -9.08 -20.93 -0.97
C LYS A 87 -9.75 -21.51 0.29
N GLN A 88 -9.33 -21.12 1.49
CA GLN A 88 -10.05 -21.52 2.70
C GLN A 88 -11.34 -20.72 2.86
N GLU A 89 -12.35 -21.38 3.40
CA GLU A 89 -13.63 -20.77 3.75
C GLU A 89 -13.53 -20.08 5.11
N VAL A 90 -14.09 -18.88 5.21
CA VAL A 90 -14.09 -18.07 6.43
C VAL A 90 -15.40 -17.29 6.54
N TYR A 91 -15.79 -16.93 7.75
CA TYR A 91 -17.01 -16.18 8.02
C TYR A 91 -16.72 -14.70 8.22
N CYS A 92 -17.27 -13.83 7.37
CA CYS A 92 -17.35 -12.41 7.63
C CYS A 92 -18.38 -12.15 8.75
N ARG A 93 -17.96 -11.43 9.79
CA ARG A 93 -18.76 -11.06 10.98
C ARG A 93 -18.88 -9.54 11.03
N TYR A 94 -20.08 -9.00 11.20
CA TYR A 94 -20.34 -7.56 11.06
C TYR A 94 -20.78 -6.97 12.38
N TYR A 95 -20.29 -5.77 12.68
CA TYR A 95 -20.57 -5.09 13.94
C TYR A 95 -20.98 -3.65 13.69
N ASP A 96 -21.87 -3.16 14.55
CA ASP A 96 -22.37 -1.79 14.51
C ASP A 96 -21.40 -0.79 15.18
N CYS A 97 -21.88 0.45 15.37
CA CYS A 97 -21.09 1.53 15.96
C CYS A 97 -20.74 1.30 17.45
N GLU A 98 -21.51 0.47 18.17
CA GLU A 98 -21.25 0.09 19.56
C GLU A 98 -20.38 -1.18 19.65
N ARG A 99 -19.96 -1.71 18.49
CA ARG A 99 -19.23 -2.98 18.32
C ARG A 99 -20.05 -4.19 18.77
N GLU A 100 -21.37 -4.09 18.70
CA GLU A 100 -22.26 -5.24 18.87
C GLU A 100 -22.42 -5.97 17.54
N GLU A 101 -22.39 -7.31 17.57
CA GLU A 101 -22.53 -8.09 16.35
C GLU A 101 -23.94 -7.96 15.79
N ILE A 102 -24.05 -7.64 14.50
CA ILE A 102 -25.32 -7.49 13.81
C ILE A 102 -25.93 -8.90 13.64
N PRO A 103 -27.11 -9.19 14.22
CA PRO A 103 -27.71 -10.51 14.15
C PRO A 103 -27.96 -10.97 12.71
N GLU A 104 -27.77 -12.28 12.45
CA GLU A 104 -28.05 -12.93 11.16
C GLU A 104 -27.32 -12.29 9.95
N SER A 105 -26.24 -11.55 10.20
CA SER A 105 -25.51 -10.83 9.16
C SER A 105 -24.33 -11.62 8.57
N ALA A 106 -23.89 -12.68 9.26
CA ALA A 106 -22.71 -13.46 8.91
C ALA A 106 -22.73 -13.96 7.47
N TRP A 107 -21.54 -14.07 6.85
CA TRP A 107 -21.41 -14.49 5.45
C TRP A 107 -20.23 -15.44 5.28
N LEU A 108 -20.44 -16.57 4.60
CA LEU A 108 -19.38 -17.49 4.23
C LEU A 108 -18.66 -16.96 2.98
N GLY A 109 -17.43 -16.47 3.18
CA GLY A 109 -16.52 -16.03 2.14
C GLY A 109 -15.41 -17.03 1.89
N VAL A 110 -14.63 -16.77 0.84
CA VAL A 110 -13.42 -17.51 0.51
C VAL A 110 -12.27 -16.52 0.48
N VAL A 111 -11.13 -16.91 1.06
CA VAL A 111 -9.92 -16.10 1.05
C VAL A 111 -9.30 -16.19 -0.35
N PHE A 112 -9.41 -15.10 -1.10
CA PHE A 112 -8.80 -14.93 -2.41
C PHE A 112 -8.88 -13.45 -2.88
N PRO A 113 -7.84 -12.89 -3.51
CA PRO A 113 -6.50 -13.45 -3.73
C PRO A 113 -5.61 -13.40 -2.47
N GLU A 114 -4.60 -14.27 -2.39
CA GLU A 114 -3.62 -14.35 -1.28
C GLU A 114 -4.26 -14.32 0.13
N SER A 115 -4.34 -13.14 0.74
CA SER A 115 -4.84 -12.92 2.10
C SER A 115 -6.05 -11.99 2.16
N VAL A 116 -6.83 -11.88 1.07
CA VAL A 116 -8.01 -11.01 0.98
C VAL A 116 -9.29 -11.82 1.08
N VAL A 117 -10.26 -11.33 1.85
CA VAL A 117 -11.63 -11.87 1.87
C VAL A 117 -12.58 -10.79 1.38
N GLU A 118 -13.41 -11.12 0.41
CA GLU A 118 -14.51 -10.25 0.02
C GLU A 118 -15.80 -10.63 0.75
N CYS A 119 -16.42 -9.61 1.32
CA CYS A 119 -17.64 -9.70 2.10
C CYS A 119 -18.73 -8.82 1.45
N PRO A 120 -19.99 -9.23 1.40
CA PRO A 120 -21.07 -8.34 1.00
C PRO A 120 -21.28 -7.21 2.01
N ARG A 121 -22.00 -6.17 1.62
CA ARG A 121 -22.34 -5.06 2.52
C ARG A 121 -23.50 -5.44 3.44
N ARG A 122 -23.50 -4.85 4.64
CA ARG A 122 -24.58 -4.97 5.63
C ARG A 122 -24.91 -3.59 6.16
N ILE A 123 -26.20 -3.25 6.18
CA ILE A 123 -26.71 -1.99 6.73
C ILE A 123 -26.20 -1.81 8.15
N GLY A 124 -25.64 -0.64 8.44
CA GLY A 124 -25.19 -0.27 9.80
C GLY A 124 -23.85 -0.87 10.23
N ALA A 125 -23.20 -1.70 9.42
CA ALA A 125 -21.89 -2.23 9.76
C ALA A 125 -20.84 -1.10 9.77
N GLU A 126 -20.17 -0.90 10.90
CA GLU A 126 -19.03 0.01 11.04
C GLU A 126 -17.71 -0.72 11.24
N PHE A 127 -17.78 -1.96 11.73
CA PHE A 127 -16.62 -2.84 11.91
C PHE A 127 -16.90 -4.21 11.30
N VAL A 128 -15.83 -4.92 10.94
CA VAL A 128 -15.90 -6.28 10.43
C VAL A 128 -14.81 -7.13 11.07
N SER A 129 -15.11 -8.41 11.27
CA SER A 129 -14.14 -9.43 11.64
C SER A 129 -14.27 -10.66 10.75
N VAL A 130 -13.32 -11.59 10.85
CA VAL A 130 -13.25 -12.82 10.04
C VAL A 130 -12.90 -13.99 10.97
N SER A 131 -13.74 -15.03 11.02
CA SER A 131 -13.53 -16.26 11.81
C SER A 131 -13.50 -17.52 10.93
N ARG A 132 -12.92 -18.64 11.39
CA ARG A 132 -12.94 -19.90 10.62
C ARG A 132 -14.30 -20.57 10.65
N SER A 133 -15.02 -20.48 11.76
CA SER A 133 -16.38 -21.01 11.90
C SER A 133 -17.35 -19.95 12.42
N ALA A 134 -18.64 -20.26 12.32
CA ALA A 134 -19.69 -19.43 12.90
C ALA A 134 -19.69 -19.47 14.45
N GLU A 135 -19.14 -20.52 15.06
CA GLU A 135 -19.13 -20.71 16.52
C GLU A 135 -17.86 -20.21 17.21
N GLU A 136 -16.76 -20.04 16.46
CA GLU A 136 -15.50 -19.52 16.99
C GLU A 136 -15.65 -18.06 17.42
N GLU A 137 -15.00 -17.69 18.53
CA GLU A 137 -14.86 -16.29 18.93
C GLU A 137 -13.99 -15.56 17.89
N PRO A 138 -14.56 -14.57 17.17
CA PRO A 138 -13.83 -13.90 16.10
C PRO A 138 -12.71 -12.99 16.66
N PRO A 139 -11.66 -12.72 15.88
CA PRO A 139 -10.67 -11.70 16.22
C PRO A 139 -11.32 -10.33 16.48
N THR A 140 -10.58 -9.43 17.13
CA THR A 140 -11.05 -8.06 17.38
C THR A 140 -11.49 -7.40 16.07
N PRO A 141 -12.72 -6.88 15.96
CA PRO A 141 -13.21 -6.26 14.74
C PRO A 141 -12.40 -5.01 14.37
N VAL A 142 -12.12 -4.86 13.08
CA VAL A 142 -11.46 -3.68 12.50
C VAL A 142 -12.50 -2.74 11.92
N ARG A 143 -12.24 -1.43 12.03
CA ARG A 143 -13.15 -0.41 11.49
C ARG A 143 -13.11 -0.43 9.96
N LEU A 144 -14.27 -0.27 9.33
CA LEU A 144 -14.36 -0.11 7.88
C LEU A 144 -13.77 1.23 7.45
N THR A 145 -12.80 1.18 6.55
CA THR A 145 -12.23 2.35 5.89
C THR A 145 -13.07 2.68 4.65
N PHE A 146 -13.59 3.89 4.57
CA PHE A 146 -14.42 4.31 3.45
C PHE A 146 -13.61 4.43 2.16
N ARG A 147 -14.02 3.66 1.14
CA ARG A 147 -13.46 3.62 -0.21
C ARG A 147 -14.58 3.55 -1.26
N ALA A 148 -15.77 4.04 -0.95
CA ALA A 148 -16.91 4.09 -1.86
C ALA A 148 -17.09 5.51 -2.42
N PHE A 149 -16.01 6.14 -2.87
CA PHE A 149 -16.04 7.45 -3.49
C PHE A 149 -16.63 7.36 -4.91
N GLU A 150 -17.44 8.35 -5.29
CA GLU A 150 -17.98 8.44 -6.67
C GLU A 150 -16.85 8.72 -7.67
N GLU A 151 -15.94 9.62 -7.30
CA GLU A 151 -14.74 9.96 -8.04
C GLU A 151 -13.51 9.81 -7.13
N PRO A 152 -12.35 9.37 -7.66
CA PRO A 152 -11.14 9.23 -6.86
C PRO A 152 -10.70 10.55 -6.22
N VAL A 153 -10.32 10.49 -4.94
CA VAL A 153 -9.85 11.65 -4.16
C VAL A 153 -8.49 12.16 -4.68
N HIS A 154 -7.62 11.23 -5.06
CA HIS A 154 -6.31 11.51 -5.62
C HIS A 154 -6.23 11.03 -7.06
N GLU A 155 -5.56 11.79 -7.92
CA GLU A 155 -5.39 11.35 -9.31
C GLU A 155 -4.24 10.37 -9.46
N LEU A 156 -3.12 10.62 -8.78
CA LEU A 156 -1.98 9.70 -8.71
C LEU A 156 -1.47 9.63 -7.28
N SER A 157 -1.31 8.41 -6.80
CA SER A 157 -0.72 8.09 -5.50
C SER A 157 0.42 7.08 -5.66
N ALA A 158 1.26 6.94 -4.63
CA ALA A 158 2.32 5.93 -4.59
C ALA A 158 2.14 4.98 -3.39
N CYS A 159 2.14 3.69 -3.66
CA CYS A 159 2.31 2.60 -2.71
C CYS A 159 3.80 2.35 -2.54
N VAL A 160 4.35 2.67 -1.37
CA VAL A 160 5.77 2.49 -1.08
C VAL A 160 5.98 1.13 -0.47
N ALA A 161 6.94 0.36 -1.00
CA ALA A 161 7.34 -0.90 -0.41
C ALA A 161 7.75 -0.72 1.06
N PRO A 162 7.58 -1.76 1.90
CA PRO A 162 7.79 -1.62 3.33
C PRO A 162 9.20 -1.16 3.74
N LEU A 163 9.26 -0.23 4.69
CA LEU A 163 10.49 0.21 5.33
C LEU A 163 10.97 -0.83 6.34
N TYR A 164 12.20 -1.31 6.13
CA TYR A 164 12.90 -2.26 6.98
C TYR A 164 14.40 -2.01 6.94
N GLY A 165 15.10 -2.53 7.95
CA GLY A 165 16.55 -2.46 8.06
C GLY A 165 17.03 -1.27 8.87
N ASP A 166 18.35 -1.19 9.03
CA ASP A 166 19.05 -0.23 9.88
C ASP A 166 19.66 0.94 9.09
N GLN A 167 19.46 1.00 7.78
CA GLN A 167 19.98 2.09 6.95
C GLN A 167 19.23 3.40 7.24
N PRO A 168 19.95 4.53 7.41
CA PRO A 168 19.33 5.84 7.57
C PRO A 168 18.38 6.15 6.41
N SER A 169 17.14 6.51 6.73
CA SER A 169 16.07 6.71 5.75
C SER A 169 15.51 8.13 5.71
N TRP A 170 15.89 9.02 6.63
CA TRP A 170 15.39 10.40 6.69
C TRP A 170 15.57 11.19 5.38
N LEU A 171 16.76 11.10 4.76
CA LEU A 171 17.04 11.80 3.51
C LEU A 171 16.40 11.08 2.30
N PRO A 172 16.49 9.75 2.16
CA PRO A 172 15.74 9.00 1.15
C PRO A 172 14.23 9.25 1.18
N ILE A 173 13.60 9.35 2.35
CA ILE A 173 12.16 9.68 2.49
C ILE A 173 11.88 11.07 1.94
N ALA A 174 12.66 12.08 2.35
CA ALA A 174 12.47 13.45 1.86
C ALA A 174 12.66 13.55 0.35
N ASP A 175 13.73 12.95 -0.18
CA ASP A 175 14.03 12.94 -1.61
C ASP A 175 12.97 12.16 -2.41
N PHE A 176 12.52 11.00 -1.93
CA PHE A 176 11.47 10.19 -2.57
C PHE A 176 10.15 10.95 -2.70
N ILE A 177 9.68 11.53 -1.59
CA ILE A 177 8.38 12.20 -1.57
C ILE A 177 8.44 13.45 -2.45
N GLU A 178 9.42 14.34 -2.25
CA GLU A 178 9.48 15.59 -3.01
C GLU A 178 9.76 15.34 -4.50
N HIS A 179 10.57 14.34 -4.86
CA HIS A 179 10.78 13.96 -6.27
C HIS A 179 9.47 13.52 -6.92
N ASN A 180 8.77 12.56 -6.31
CA ASN A 180 7.55 12.03 -6.92
C ASN A 180 6.40 13.04 -6.88
N LYS A 181 6.40 14.01 -5.94
CA LYS A 181 5.49 15.17 -5.98
C LYS A 181 5.73 16.04 -7.21
N LEU A 182 6.98 16.25 -7.63
CA LEU A 182 7.29 16.96 -8.87
C LEU A 182 6.81 16.20 -10.12
N GLU A 183 6.71 14.87 -10.05
CA GLU A 183 6.08 14.02 -11.09
C GLU A 183 4.54 14.01 -11.02
N GLY A 184 3.96 14.65 -10.01
CA GLY A 184 2.52 14.78 -9.84
C GLY A 184 1.87 13.73 -8.93
N VAL A 185 2.65 12.95 -8.18
CA VAL A 185 2.10 12.12 -7.08
C VAL A 185 1.58 13.05 -5.99
N HIS A 186 0.31 12.87 -5.61
CA HIS A 186 -0.37 13.70 -4.63
C HIS A 186 -0.41 13.06 -3.24
N TYR A 187 -0.42 11.73 -3.15
CA TYR A 187 -0.60 11.02 -1.88
C TYR A 187 0.26 9.76 -1.82
N PHE A 188 0.73 9.43 -0.63
CA PHE A 188 1.69 8.35 -0.42
C PHE A 188 1.19 7.41 0.68
N TYR A 189 1.19 6.11 0.38
CA TYR A 189 0.94 5.06 1.36
C TYR A 189 2.28 4.45 1.76
N PHE A 190 2.71 4.75 2.98
CA PHE A 190 3.92 4.20 3.57
C PHE A 190 3.58 3.01 4.45
N TYR A 191 4.39 1.97 4.34
CA TYR A 191 4.30 0.78 5.18
C TYR A 191 5.58 0.69 5.99
N VAL A 192 5.46 0.68 7.31
CA VAL A 192 6.61 0.76 8.22
C VAL A 192 6.65 -0.49 9.06
N GLY A 193 7.66 -1.33 8.85
CA GLY A 193 7.94 -2.44 9.77
C GLY A 193 8.88 -2.02 10.87
N GLU A 194 10.01 -1.43 10.50
CA GLU A 194 11.00 -0.87 11.42
C GLU A 194 11.48 0.48 10.89
N ILE A 195 11.57 1.48 11.78
CA ILE A 195 12.11 2.81 11.50
C ILE A 195 12.74 3.37 12.78
N SER A 196 13.82 4.13 12.65
CA SER A 196 14.44 4.79 13.80
C SER A 196 13.62 6.02 14.24
N ASP A 197 13.66 6.37 15.53
CA ASP A 197 13.05 7.62 16.04
C ASP A 197 13.56 8.88 15.32
N TYR A 198 14.77 8.81 14.75
CA TYR A 198 15.34 9.92 13.99
C TYR A 198 14.72 10.05 12.61
N ASP A 199 14.58 8.93 11.90
CA ASP A 199 13.97 8.89 10.57
C ASP A 199 12.45 9.09 10.64
N ASP A 200 11.79 8.62 11.70
CA ASP A 200 10.35 8.75 11.87
C ASP A 200 9.90 10.23 11.99
N GLN A 201 10.81 11.14 12.36
CA GLN A 201 10.51 12.58 12.43
C GLN A 201 10.15 13.19 11.07
N ILE A 202 10.87 12.85 9.99
CA ILE A 202 10.56 13.39 8.66
C ILE A 202 9.27 12.78 8.14
N LEU A 203 9.05 11.48 8.37
CA LEU A 203 7.85 10.77 7.92
C LEU A 203 6.60 11.33 8.62
N ASN A 204 6.66 11.52 9.93
CA ASN A 204 5.57 12.13 10.71
C ASN A 204 5.29 13.58 10.30
N ASP A 205 6.30 14.34 9.84
CA ASP A 205 6.05 15.69 9.31
C ASP A 205 5.18 15.63 8.04
N TYR A 206 5.41 14.65 7.16
CA TYR A 206 4.57 14.43 5.97
C TYR A 206 3.17 13.90 6.30
N VAL A 207 3.04 13.07 7.34
CA VAL A 207 1.72 12.69 7.88
C VAL A 207 0.97 13.93 8.37
N ARG A 208 1.67 14.81 9.12
CA ARG A 208 1.11 16.06 9.65
C ARG A 208 0.68 17.02 8.53
N THR A 209 1.37 17.06 7.39
CA THR A 209 0.97 17.88 6.24
C THR A 209 -0.08 17.23 5.35
N GLY A 210 -0.49 15.99 5.64
CA GLY A 210 -1.51 15.27 4.88
C GLY A 210 -1.02 14.69 3.55
N ASP A 211 0.30 14.64 3.34
CA ASP A 211 0.92 14.05 2.15
C ASP A 211 0.97 12.51 2.24
N VAL A 212 1.06 11.97 3.46
CA VAL A 212 1.34 10.55 3.72
C VAL A 212 0.31 9.91 4.67
N GLU A 213 -0.07 8.67 4.35
CA GLU A 213 -0.68 7.71 5.26
C GLU A 213 0.34 6.64 5.65
N VAL A 214 0.51 6.37 6.94
CA VAL A 214 1.41 5.33 7.44
C VAL A 214 0.62 4.13 7.96
N VAL A 215 1.03 2.94 7.53
CA VAL A 215 0.56 1.65 8.02
C VAL A 215 1.72 0.96 8.75
N ASN A 216 1.56 0.77 10.06
CA ASN A 216 2.54 0.05 10.85
C ASN A 216 2.35 -1.46 10.66
N MET A 217 3.37 -2.10 10.11
CA MET A 217 3.42 -3.53 9.80
C MET A 217 3.99 -4.27 11.01
N GLN A 218 3.24 -4.25 12.10
CA GLN A 218 3.58 -5.01 13.31
C GLN A 218 2.67 -6.23 13.41
N ASP A 219 3.30 -7.38 13.63
CA ASP A 219 2.64 -8.64 13.90
C ASP A 219 3.36 -9.30 15.09
N LYS A 220 2.67 -10.19 15.80
CA LYS A 220 3.29 -10.97 16.89
C LYS A 220 4.28 -12.01 16.37
N TYR A 221 4.29 -12.25 15.05
CA TYR A 221 5.20 -13.18 14.39
C TYR A 221 6.31 -12.41 13.67
N GLN A 222 7.55 -12.90 13.82
CA GLN A 222 8.66 -12.43 12.98
C GLN A 222 8.43 -12.91 11.55
N ARG A 223 8.51 -12.02 10.57
CA ARG A 223 8.40 -12.36 9.15
C ARG A 223 9.68 -12.00 8.42
N VAL A 224 10.00 -12.78 7.38
CA VAL A 224 11.06 -12.40 6.44
C VAL A 224 10.59 -11.21 5.60
N PHE A 225 11.53 -10.32 5.24
CA PHE A 225 11.26 -9.07 4.52
C PHE A 225 10.30 -9.21 3.33
N ILE A 226 10.50 -10.24 2.50
CA ILE A 226 9.68 -10.46 1.30
C ILE A 226 8.20 -10.76 1.63
N GLY A 227 7.92 -11.42 2.76
CA GLY A 227 6.55 -11.70 3.20
C GLY A 227 5.78 -10.42 3.55
N TRP A 228 6.48 -9.41 4.09
CA TRP A 228 5.89 -8.11 4.34
C TRP A 228 5.60 -7.33 3.07
N HIS A 229 6.44 -7.47 2.05
CA HIS A 229 6.21 -6.85 0.75
C HIS A 229 4.92 -7.36 0.11
N PHE A 230 4.68 -8.68 0.13
CA PHE A 230 3.42 -9.24 -0.38
C PHE A 230 2.19 -8.71 0.37
N LEU A 231 2.24 -8.69 1.71
CA LEU A 231 1.14 -8.14 2.51
C LEU A 231 0.87 -6.66 2.18
N GLN A 232 1.93 -5.87 2.03
CA GLN A 232 1.85 -4.47 1.64
C GLN A 232 1.20 -4.28 0.27
N ILE A 233 1.58 -5.09 -0.73
CA ILE A 233 1.03 -5.00 -2.08
C ILE A 233 -0.48 -5.24 -2.05
N GLN A 234 -0.92 -6.30 -1.36
CA GLN A 234 -2.34 -6.62 -1.26
C GLN A 234 -3.11 -5.54 -0.51
N ASP A 235 -2.61 -5.09 0.64
CA ASP A 235 -3.26 -4.03 1.40
C ASP A 235 -3.31 -2.73 0.61
N CYS A 236 -2.22 -2.31 -0.02
CA CYS A 236 -2.16 -1.04 -0.74
C CYS A 236 -3.00 -1.05 -2.02
N HIS A 237 -3.09 -2.21 -2.69
CA HIS A 237 -4.01 -2.41 -3.81
C HIS A 237 -5.46 -2.16 -3.39
N LEU A 238 -5.88 -2.69 -2.24
CA LEU A 238 -7.20 -2.43 -1.68
C LEU A 238 -7.34 -0.98 -1.18
N ARG A 239 -6.38 -0.50 -0.40
CA ARG A 239 -6.39 0.85 0.20
C ARG A 239 -6.49 1.95 -0.83
N SER A 240 -5.84 1.80 -1.98
CA SER A 240 -5.85 2.80 -3.05
C SER A 240 -7.07 2.71 -3.96
N LYS A 241 -7.79 1.60 -3.98
CA LYS A 241 -8.96 1.39 -4.84
C LYS A 241 -10.06 2.41 -4.53
N TYR A 242 -10.50 3.12 -5.57
CA TYR A 242 -11.41 4.29 -5.53
C TYR A 242 -10.94 5.49 -4.69
N HIS A 243 -9.84 5.38 -3.94
CA HIS A 243 -9.21 6.54 -3.31
C HIS A 243 -8.29 7.26 -4.30
N SER A 244 -7.65 6.49 -5.18
CA SER A 244 -6.71 6.98 -6.18
C SER A 244 -7.12 6.48 -7.57
N LYS A 245 -7.09 7.36 -8.58
CA LYS A 245 -7.35 6.97 -9.98
C LYS A 245 -6.22 6.10 -10.50
N TRP A 246 -4.99 6.53 -10.27
CA TRP A 246 -3.77 5.81 -10.57
C TRP A 246 -2.94 5.59 -9.30
N THR A 247 -2.28 4.44 -9.22
CA THR A 247 -1.45 4.07 -8.08
C THR A 247 -0.13 3.48 -8.57
N ALA A 248 0.98 4.16 -8.30
CA ALA A 248 2.33 3.65 -8.56
C ALA A 248 2.74 2.66 -7.47
N PHE A 249 3.28 1.50 -7.84
CA PHE A 249 3.91 0.56 -6.91
C PHE A 249 5.42 0.67 -7.11
N ILE A 250 6.11 1.31 -6.15
CA ILE A 250 7.53 1.66 -6.22
C ILE A 250 8.19 1.57 -4.84
N ASP A 251 9.51 1.39 -4.83
CA ASP A 251 10.30 1.22 -3.61
C ASP A 251 10.90 2.58 -3.15
N LEU A 252 11.34 2.67 -1.89
CA LEU A 252 11.91 3.93 -1.35
C LEU A 252 13.16 4.39 -2.12
N ASP A 253 13.90 3.46 -2.71
CA ASP A 253 15.08 3.71 -3.55
C ASP A 253 14.74 3.86 -5.04
N GLU A 254 13.47 4.11 -5.38
CA GLU A 254 13.00 4.28 -6.75
C GLU A 254 12.41 5.68 -7.00
N ARG A 255 12.63 6.22 -8.20
CA ARG A 255 12.11 7.52 -8.62
C ARG A 255 11.49 7.42 -10.00
N ILE A 256 10.23 7.82 -10.15
CA ILE A 256 9.64 7.99 -11.47
C ILE A 256 10.37 9.14 -12.16
N SER A 257 10.83 8.94 -13.39
CA SER A 257 11.55 9.97 -14.13
C SER A 257 11.00 10.03 -15.55
N THR A 258 10.38 11.14 -15.89
CA THR A 258 9.87 11.38 -17.24
C THR A 258 10.76 12.33 -18.03
N ASN A 259 10.58 12.34 -19.34
CA ASN A 259 11.22 13.31 -20.22
C ASN A 259 10.19 14.35 -20.71
N GLY A 260 10.34 15.59 -20.26
CA GLY A 260 9.53 16.73 -20.71
C GLY A 260 8.26 16.98 -19.88
N GLN A 261 7.30 16.04 -19.89
CA GLN A 261 6.03 16.17 -19.14
C GLN A 261 6.07 15.38 -17.84
N ARG A 262 5.34 15.79 -16.80
CA ARG A 262 5.27 15.02 -15.54
C ARG A 262 4.54 13.70 -15.76
N MET A 263 4.81 12.70 -14.93
CA MET A 263 4.11 11.41 -15.00
C MET A 263 2.59 11.54 -14.97
N ILE A 264 2.04 12.42 -14.14
CA ILE A 264 0.59 12.65 -14.10
C ILE A 264 0.02 13.12 -15.45
N ASP A 265 0.78 13.92 -16.19
CA ASP A 265 0.36 14.46 -17.49
C ASP A 265 0.46 13.37 -18.57
N VAL A 266 1.45 12.48 -18.48
CA VAL A 266 1.52 11.25 -19.30
C VAL A 266 0.28 10.38 -19.04
N LEU A 267 -0.07 10.11 -17.78
CA LEU A 267 -1.23 9.29 -17.43
C LEU A 267 -2.57 9.91 -17.87
N ARG A 268 -2.68 11.25 -17.89
CA ARG A 268 -3.86 11.97 -18.40
C ARG A 268 -4.01 11.85 -19.91
N SER A 269 -2.91 11.69 -20.65
CA SER A 269 -2.94 11.50 -22.11
C SER A 269 -3.43 10.11 -22.53
N ILE A 270 -3.52 9.15 -21.60
CA ILE A 270 -4.07 7.81 -21.84
C ILE A 270 -5.60 7.90 -21.85
N GLU A 271 -6.17 8.11 -23.03
CA GLU A 271 -7.63 8.20 -23.23
C GLU A 271 -8.34 6.84 -23.21
N ASP A 272 -7.62 5.76 -23.50
CA ASP A 272 -8.21 4.42 -23.59
C ASP A 272 -8.71 3.92 -22.21
N PRO A 273 -10.04 3.77 -22.02
CA PRO A 273 -10.61 3.34 -20.76
C PRO A 273 -10.38 1.85 -20.47
N PHE A 274 -9.73 1.10 -21.36
CA PHE A 274 -9.37 -0.30 -21.12
C PHE A 274 -7.95 -0.48 -20.57
N ILE A 275 -7.13 0.58 -20.53
CA ILE A 275 -5.83 0.51 -19.85
C ILE A 275 -6.05 0.49 -18.33
N GLY A 276 -5.53 -0.56 -17.70
CA GLY A 276 -5.53 -0.73 -16.24
C GLY A 276 -4.14 -0.82 -15.62
N GLU A 277 -3.10 -0.96 -16.44
CA GLU A 277 -1.71 -1.08 -16.01
C GLU A 277 -0.81 -0.34 -16.98
N VAL A 278 0.10 0.48 -16.47
CA VAL A 278 1.12 1.21 -17.23
C VAL A 278 2.48 0.76 -16.71
N GLN A 279 3.29 0.17 -17.57
CA GLN A 279 4.57 -0.44 -17.20
C GLN A 279 5.73 0.47 -17.61
N MET A 280 6.69 0.62 -16.70
CA MET A 280 7.88 1.46 -16.85
C MET A 280 9.14 0.62 -16.68
N GLN A 281 10.09 0.77 -17.60
CA GLN A 281 11.39 0.13 -17.50
C GLN A 281 12.22 0.73 -16.36
N ILE A 282 13.10 -0.09 -15.79
CA ILE A 282 14.05 0.35 -14.78
C ILE A 282 15.30 0.93 -15.45
N LEU A 283 15.73 2.09 -14.97
CA LEU A 283 17.06 2.63 -15.20
C LEU A 283 17.86 2.49 -13.90
N SER A 284 18.79 1.53 -13.84
CA SER A 284 19.55 1.26 -12.63
C SER A 284 20.59 2.36 -12.41
N VAL A 285 20.52 3.07 -11.29
CA VAL A 285 21.47 4.10 -10.86
C VAL A 285 22.51 3.47 -9.93
N ILE A 286 23.79 3.71 -10.20
CA ILE A 286 24.89 3.21 -9.38
C ILE A 286 25.01 4.03 -8.10
N LYS A 287 24.72 3.41 -6.95
CA LYS A 287 24.88 4.00 -5.61
C LYS A 287 26.02 3.32 -4.86
N ASP A 288 27.16 3.99 -4.76
CA ASP A 288 28.40 3.46 -4.18
C ASP A 288 28.69 3.93 -2.74
N GLN A 289 27.88 4.85 -2.22
CA GLN A 289 28.04 5.42 -0.87
C GLN A 289 26.80 5.21 -0.03
N ASP A 290 26.97 5.41 1.28
CA ASP A 290 25.89 5.36 2.26
C ASP A 290 25.16 6.70 2.34
N TYR A 291 23.92 6.64 2.82
CA TYR A 291 23.19 7.84 3.19
C TYR A 291 23.74 8.38 4.52
N PRO A 292 23.72 9.71 4.73
CA PRO A 292 24.19 10.30 5.98
C PRO A 292 23.33 9.86 7.16
N ASP A 293 23.96 9.51 8.29
CA ASP A 293 23.23 9.09 9.50
C ASP A 293 22.31 10.18 10.06
N ARG A 294 22.73 11.44 9.95
CA ARG A 294 22.02 12.60 10.50
C ARG A 294 22.22 13.87 9.67
N PHE A 295 21.25 14.76 9.74
CA PHE A 295 21.41 16.14 9.32
C PHE A 295 22.43 16.87 10.22
N LEU A 296 23.44 17.49 9.60
CA LEU A 296 24.47 18.26 10.32
C LEU A 296 24.30 19.76 10.13
N ASN A 297 24.23 20.21 8.89
CA ASN A 297 23.99 21.59 8.50
C ASN A 297 23.59 21.67 7.02
N LYS A 298 23.11 22.84 6.59
CA LYS A 298 22.66 23.06 5.21
C LYS A 298 23.75 22.79 4.16
N GLY A 299 25.01 23.19 4.41
CA GLY A 299 26.10 22.96 3.47
C GLY A 299 26.35 21.47 3.24
N ARG A 300 26.42 20.69 4.31
CA ARG A 300 26.53 19.22 4.22
C ARG A 300 25.32 18.59 3.55
N LEU A 301 24.10 19.05 3.85
CA LEU A 301 22.90 18.56 3.19
C LEU A 301 22.96 18.76 1.67
N GLU A 302 23.45 19.90 1.20
CA GLU A 302 23.57 20.22 -0.23
C GLU A 302 24.52 19.27 -0.98
N ASP A 303 25.58 18.83 -0.30
CA ASP A 303 26.54 17.84 -0.79
C ASP A 303 25.94 16.41 -0.79
N GLU A 304 25.01 16.14 0.11
CA GLU A 304 24.38 14.82 0.30
C GLU A 304 23.13 14.57 -0.57
N LEU A 305 22.66 15.57 -1.34
CA LEU A 305 21.47 15.42 -2.19
C LEU A 305 21.65 14.27 -3.20
N ILE A 306 20.75 13.29 -3.11
CA ILE A 306 20.86 11.98 -3.79
C ILE A 306 20.97 12.14 -5.31
N PHE A 307 20.08 12.93 -5.90
CA PHE A 307 20.06 13.18 -7.35
C PHE A 307 21.30 13.94 -7.87
N LYS A 308 22.06 14.61 -7.01
CA LYS A 308 23.33 15.25 -7.41
C LYS A 308 24.49 14.23 -7.38
N LYS A 309 24.50 13.35 -6.38
CA LYS A 309 25.59 12.38 -6.16
C LYS A 309 25.61 11.27 -7.19
N TYR A 310 24.45 10.76 -7.58
CA TYR A 310 24.36 9.54 -8.40
C TYR A 310 23.68 9.77 -9.74
N ASN A 311 24.49 9.77 -10.80
CA ASN A 311 24.05 9.97 -12.18
C ASN A 311 24.54 8.89 -13.15
N GLU A 312 25.46 8.02 -12.72
CA GLU A 312 25.90 6.87 -13.50
C GLU A 312 24.80 5.81 -13.53
N THR A 313 24.45 5.35 -14.72
CA THR A 313 23.28 4.48 -14.94
C THR A 313 23.54 3.34 -15.90
N VAL A 314 22.80 2.26 -15.73
CA VAL A 314 22.75 1.08 -16.62
C VAL A 314 21.30 0.79 -16.99
N GLY A 315 21.05 0.46 -18.25
CA GLY A 315 19.70 0.22 -18.78
C GLY A 315 19.26 1.33 -19.74
N PRO A 316 17.96 1.46 -20.04
CA PRO A 316 16.80 0.86 -19.36
C PRO A 316 16.62 -0.66 -19.59
N GLU A 317 15.95 -1.34 -18.66
CA GLU A 317 15.62 -2.78 -18.75
C GLU A 317 14.19 -3.10 -18.24
N TRP A 318 13.56 -4.13 -18.81
CA TRP A 318 12.27 -4.65 -18.33
C TRP A 318 12.38 -5.52 -17.08
N LYS A 319 13.58 -6.03 -16.78
CA LYS A 319 13.80 -6.85 -15.60
C LYS A 319 13.63 -6.01 -14.34
N GLY A 320 12.68 -6.40 -13.49
CA GLY A 320 12.35 -5.65 -12.29
C GLY A 320 11.53 -4.38 -12.55
N MET A 321 10.88 -4.27 -13.72
CA MET A 321 9.99 -3.17 -14.07
C MET A 321 9.00 -2.82 -12.94
N LYS A 322 8.53 -1.59 -12.98
CA LYS A 322 7.51 -1.09 -12.04
C LYS A 322 6.32 -0.58 -12.81
N THR A 323 5.21 -0.44 -12.11
CA THR A 323 3.94 -0.11 -12.75
C THR A 323 3.13 0.94 -12.00
N VAL A 324 2.36 1.70 -12.77
CA VAL A 324 1.23 2.48 -12.29
C VAL A 324 -0.06 1.77 -12.71
N ILE A 325 -0.92 1.45 -11.76
CA ILE A 325 -2.16 0.71 -12.03
C ILE A 325 -3.40 1.54 -11.72
N ARG A 326 -4.51 1.10 -12.31
CA ARG A 326 -5.85 1.42 -11.85
C ARG A 326 -6.33 0.30 -10.94
N SER A 327 -6.27 0.50 -9.63
CA SER A 327 -6.64 -0.52 -8.63
C SER A 327 -8.10 -1.00 -8.75
N ASP A 328 -8.99 -0.21 -9.39
CA ASP A 328 -10.36 -0.64 -9.70
C ASP A 328 -10.46 -1.64 -10.86
N LYS A 329 -9.41 -1.77 -11.68
CA LYS A 329 -9.35 -2.61 -12.88
C LYS A 329 -8.42 -3.83 -12.74
N VAL A 330 -7.56 -3.85 -11.74
CA VAL A 330 -6.65 -4.95 -11.44
C VAL A 330 -7.33 -5.93 -10.48
N GLY A 331 -7.16 -7.23 -10.75
CA GLY A 331 -7.67 -8.30 -9.90
C GLY A 331 -6.63 -8.73 -8.86
N ILE A 332 -5.43 -9.04 -9.35
CA ILE A 332 -4.30 -9.54 -8.56
C ILE A 332 -3.06 -8.74 -8.94
N MET A 333 -2.39 -8.21 -7.92
CA MET A 333 -1.15 -7.46 -8.06
C MET A 333 0.02 -8.27 -7.50
N SER A 334 1.17 -8.25 -8.18
CA SER A 334 2.46 -8.79 -7.69
C SER A 334 3.47 -7.63 -7.54
N ILE A 335 4.70 -7.94 -7.13
CA ILE A 335 5.75 -6.96 -6.81
C ILE A 335 6.07 -6.03 -7.99
N HIS A 336 6.06 -6.56 -9.22
CA HIS A 336 6.50 -5.81 -10.40
C HIS A 336 5.35 -5.43 -11.34
N SER A 337 4.24 -6.17 -11.31
CA SER A 337 3.16 -6.04 -12.29
C SER A 337 1.86 -6.66 -11.84
N ALA A 338 0.78 -6.30 -12.54
CA ALA A 338 -0.52 -6.94 -12.38
C ALA A 338 -0.48 -8.37 -12.95
N VAL A 339 -0.73 -9.36 -12.09
CA VAL A 339 -0.83 -10.79 -12.46
C VAL A 339 -2.11 -11.02 -13.26
N THR A 340 -3.22 -10.45 -12.80
CA THR A 340 -4.52 -10.55 -13.47
C THR A 340 -5.26 -9.23 -13.48
N LYS A 341 -6.05 -9.02 -14.53
CA LYS A 341 -6.88 -7.83 -14.73
C LYS A 341 -8.30 -8.27 -15.03
N TYR A 342 -9.28 -7.42 -14.73
CA TYR A 342 -10.67 -7.72 -15.08
C TYR A 342 -10.87 -7.83 -16.60
N PRO A 343 -11.91 -8.55 -17.06
CA PRO A 343 -12.14 -8.78 -18.48
C PRO A 343 -12.13 -7.51 -19.34
N GLY A 344 -11.39 -7.56 -20.45
CA GLY A 344 -11.24 -6.44 -21.37
C GLY A 344 -10.15 -5.42 -20.99
N ILE A 345 -9.55 -5.53 -19.81
CA ILE A 345 -8.50 -4.62 -19.34
C ILE A 345 -7.12 -5.08 -19.83
N THR A 346 -6.31 -4.13 -20.31
CA THR A 346 -4.98 -4.37 -20.89
C THR A 346 -3.88 -3.53 -20.22
N SER A 347 -2.63 -3.86 -20.56
CA SER A 347 -1.44 -3.11 -20.14
C SER A 347 -0.90 -2.25 -21.26
N MET A 348 -0.31 -1.13 -20.89
CA MET A 348 0.48 -0.29 -21.77
C MET A 348 1.92 -0.28 -21.29
N ALA A 349 2.84 -0.72 -22.14
CA ALA A 349 4.27 -0.53 -21.94
C ALA A 349 4.67 0.87 -22.41
N LEU A 350 5.28 1.69 -21.53
CA LEU A 350 5.78 2.99 -21.93
C LEU A 350 7.11 2.88 -22.66
N ASP A 351 7.30 3.75 -23.64
CA ASP A 351 8.60 3.96 -24.26
C ASP A 351 9.56 4.56 -23.21
N PRO A 352 10.80 4.04 -23.08
CA PRO A 352 11.73 4.53 -22.06
C PRO A 352 12.18 5.97 -22.31
N GLN A 353 11.99 6.53 -23.51
CA GLN A 353 12.18 7.94 -23.78
C GLN A 353 11.07 8.81 -23.18
N THR A 354 9.91 8.23 -22.85
CA THR A 354 8.79 8.90 -22.19
C THR A 354 8.95 8.87 -20.68
N ALA A 355 9.12 7.67 -20.11
CA ALA A 355 9.24 7.48 -18.67
C ALA A 355 10.05 6.22 -18.33
N VAL A 356 10.85 6.32 -17.27
CA VAL A 356 11.56 5.22 -16.63
C VAL A 356 11.43 5.33 -15.13
N VAL A 357 11.71 4.25 -14.41
CA VAL A 357 11.93 4.29 -12.96
C VAL A 357 13.43 4.22 -12.70
N ARG A 358 13.99 5.29 -12.13
CA ARG A 358 15.38 5.32 -11.67
C ARG A 358 15.48 4.52 -10.38
N HIS A 359 16.18 3.40 -10.40
CA HIS A 359 16.37 2.52 -9.24
C HIS A 359 17.77 2.69 -8.66
N PHE A 360 17.90 3.26 -7.45
CA PHE A 360 19.18 3.51 -6.79
C PHE A 360 19.75 2.24 -6.16
N ARG A 361 20.50 1.49 -6.95
CA ARG A 361 21.00 0.18 -6.57
C ARG A 361 22.36 0.29 -5.90
N SER A 362 22.43 -0.15 -4.64
CA SER A 362 23.69 -0.16 -3.91
C SER A 362 24.71 -1.12 -4.50
N THR A 363 25.97 -0.70 -4.54
CA THR A 363 27.13 -1.55 -4.87
C THR A 363 27.90 -2.04 -3.64
N LYS A 364 27.49 -1.64 -2.43
CA LYS A 364 28.14 -2.01 -1.17
C LYS A 364 27.41 -3.11 -0.40
N TYR A 365 26.08 -3.00 -0.26
CA TYR A 365 25.29 -3.79 0.72
C TYR A 365 24.38 -4.85 0.09
N ARG A 366 24.62 -5.21 -1.17
CA ARG A 366 23.75 -6.14 -1.86
C ARG A 366 24.12 -7.58 -1.53
N ILE A 367 23.17 -8.33 -0.98
CA ILE A 367 23.35 -9.76 -0.64
C ILE A 367 23.76 -10.56 -1.89
N PHE A 368 23.19 -10.22 -3.05
CA PHE A 368 23.51 -10.85 -4.33
C PHE A 368 23.89 -9.82 -5.37
N GLY A 369 25.15 -9.88 -5.84
CA GLY A 369 25.61 -9.08 -6.97
C GLY A 369 25.90 -7.63 -6.64
N SER A 370 26.70 -7.34 -5.61
CA SER A 370 27.25 -5.99 -5.36
C SER A 370 27.96 -5.40 -6.59
N ASP A 371 28.56 -6.26 -7.41
CA ASP A 371 29.20 -5.91 -8.67
C ASP A 371 28.26 -6.03 -9.89
N TRP A 372 26.95 -5.90 -9.72
CA TRP A 372 25.96 -6.01 -10.81
C TRP A 372 26.27 -5.10 -12.01
N HIS A 373 26.87 -3.94 -11.77
CA HIS A 373 27.27 -2.95 -12.77
C HIS A 373 28.61 -3.28 -13.48
N LYS A 374 29.32 -4.32 -13.01
CA LYS A 374 30.60 -4.82 -13.55
C LYS A 374 30.54 -6.28 -13.97
N THR A 375 29.41 -6.95 -13.72
CA THR A 375 29.22 -8.37 -14.02
C THR A 375 28.66 -8.50 -15.44
N PRO A 376 29.29 -9.29 -16.32
CA PRO A 376 28.75 -9.54 -17.64
C PRO A 376 27.36 -10.20 -17.60
N ASP A 377 26.55 -9.96 -18.62
CA ASP A 377 25.29 -10.67 -18.82
C ASP A 377 25.52 -12.15 -19.22
N GLU A 378 24.42 -12.87 -19.49
CA GLU A 378 24.46 -14.29 -19.89
C GLU A 378 25.21 -14.53 -21.22
N TYR A 379 25.45 -13.48 -22.01
CA TYR A 379 26.20 -13.51 -23.26
C TYR A 379 27.64 -13.01 -23.12
N GLY A 380 28.08 -12.72 -21.89
CA GLY A 380 29.42 -12.23 -21.61
C GLY A 380 29.63 -10.74 -21.95
N GLN A 381 28.56 -9.97 -22.17
CA GLN A 381 28.64 -8.54 -22.43
C GLN A 381 28.61 -7.74 -21.13
N LEU A 382 29.55 -6.82 -20.97
CA LEU A 382 29.57 -5.93 -19.80
C LEU A 382 28.46 -4.88 -19.90
N PRO A 383 27.87 -4.48 -18.75
CA PRO A 383 26.91 -3.39 -18.72
C PRO A 383 27.50 -2.09 -19.28
N VAL A 384 26.74 -1.42 -20.14
CA VAL A 384 27.13 -0.09 -20.66
C VAL A 384 26.73 0.96 -19.62
N ILE A 385 27.73 1.63 -19.06
CA ILE A 385 27.53 2.72 -18.10
C ILE A 385 27.31 4.02 -18.86
N GLY A 386 26.12 4.59 -18.71
CA GLY A 386 25.78 5.94 -19.15
C GLY A 386 25.86 6.94 -17.99
N ASN A 387 25.74 8.22 -18.32
CA ASN A 387 25.58 9.31 -17.35
C ASN A 387 24.28 10.06 -17.66
N THR A 388 23.26 9.90 -16.82
CA THR A 388 21.92 10.43 -17.05
C THR A 388 21.45 11.27 -15.86
N PRO A 389 21.91 12.53 -15.75
CA PRO A 389 21.40 13.43 -14.72
C PRO A 389 19.95 13.84 -14.99
N LEU A 390 19.23 14.18 -13.92
CA LEU A 390 17.93 14.83 -14.06
C LEU A 390 18.08 16.19 -14.76
N SER A 391 17.00 16.67 -15.39
CA SER A 391 17.03 17.99 -16.03
C SER A 391 17.37 19.08 -15.01
N LEU A 392 18.02 20.17 -15.47
CA LEU A 392 18.44 21.25 -14.58
C LEU A 392 17.25 21.88 -13.84
N ASN A 393 16.14 22.11 -14.54
CA ASN A 393 14.93 22.69 -13.94
C ASN A 393 14.34 21.78 -12.86
N PHE A 394 14.23 20.48 -13.14
CA PHE A 394 13.75 19.51 -12.16
C PHE A 394 14.68 19.45 -10.94
N SER A 395 15.99 19.43 -11.17
CA SER A 395 17.01 19.39 -10.12
C SER A 395 16.98 20.62 -9.20
N VAL A 396 16.72 21.81 -9.74
CA VAL A 396 16.58 23.04 -8.96
C VAL A 396 15.34 22.98 -8.07
N ASN A 397 14.19 22.57 -8.62
CA ASN A 397 12.96 22.46 -7.85
C ASN A 397 13.06 21.38 -6.77
N LEU A 398 13.66 20.23 -7.10
CA LEU A 398 13.85 19.13 -6.16
C LEU A 398 14.80 19.54 -5.01
N ARG A 399 15.91 20.22 -5.34
CA ARG A 399 16.82 20.79 -4.35
C ARG A 399 16.06 21.67 -3.36
N GLU A 400 15.28 22.62 -3.87
CA GLU A 400 14.56 23.57 -3.02
C GLU A 400 13.57 22.87 -2.10
N ALA A 401 12.76 21.95 -2.63
CA ALA A 401 11.78 21.20 -1.86
C ALA A 401 12.43 20.35 -0.75
N VAL A 402 13.44 19.55 -1.10
CA VAL A 402 14.13 18.67 -0.14
C VAL A 402 14.83 19.50 0.94
N VAL A 403 15.59 20.54 0.55
CA VAL A 403 16.31 21.37 1.51
C VAL A 403 15.35 22.10 2.46
N GLN A 404 14.26 22.67 1.93
CA GLN A 404 13.26 23.34 2.76
C GLN A 404 12.65 22.37 3.78
N ARG A 405 12.22 21.18 3.34
CA ARG A 405 11.62 20.18 4.23
C ARG A 405 12.58 19.72 5.32
N VAL A 406 13.80 19.34 4.95
CA VAL A 406 14.80 18.87 5.92
C VAL A 406 15.12 19.95 6.95
N LEU A 407 15.28 21.21 6.54
CA LEU A 407 15.54 22.31 7.47
C LEU A 407 14.36 22.53 8.43
N GLN A 408 13.12 22.45 7.93
CA GLN A 408 11.93 22.60 8.76
C GLN A 408 11.85 21.54 9.88
N VAL A 409 12.25 20.30 9.59
CA VAL A 409 12.17 19.21 10.57
C VAL A 409 13.38 19.22 11.52
N TYR A 410 14.59 19.37 10.98
CA TYR A 410 15.83 19.07 11.71
C TYR A 410 16.68 20.29 12.11
N ALA A 411 16.49 21.47 11.53
CA ALA A 411 17.34 22.65 11.82
C ALA A 411 16.88 23.46 13.05
N LYS A 412 16.41 22.77 14.09
CA LYS A 412 15.90 23.38 15.34
C LYS A 412 17.01 23.88 16.25
#